data_AF-A0A5K0XAV7-F1
#
_entry.id   AF-A0A5K0XAV7-F1
#
_cell.length_a   1.000
_cell.length_b   1.000
_cell.length_c   1.000
_cell.angle_alpha   90.00
_cell.angle_beta   90.00
_cell.angle_gamma   90.00
#
_symmetry.space_group_name_H-M   'P 1'
#
loop_
_entity.id
_entity.type
_entity.pdbx_description
1 polymer ?
#
loop_
_entity_poly.entity_id
_entity_poly.type
_entity_poly.pdbx_seq_one_letter_code
_entity_poly.pdbx_strand_id
1 'polypeptide(L)' 'FVSYDSPSAAQSAINTMNGSQLGGKKLKVQLKRDNKQSKPY' A
#
# COMPACT_ATOMS: atom_id res chain seq x y z
N PHE A 1 6.79 5.88 1.78
CA PHE A 1 5.43 5.80 2.34
C PHE A 1 4.65 6.97 1.77
N VAL A 2 3.44 6.72 1.26
CA VAL A 2 2.56 7.74 0.67
C VAL A 2 1.30 7.80 1.51
N SER A 3 0.88 9.01 1.90
CA SER A 3 -0.37 9.25 2.61
C SER A 3 -1.39 9.82 1.64
N TYR A 4 -2.59 9.24 1.62
CA TYR A 4 -3.72 9.74 0.85
C TYR A 4 -4.69 10.44 1.78
N ASP A 5 -5.46 11.38 1.23
CA ASP A 5 -6.51 12.11 1.96
C ASP A 5 -7.67 11.19 2.41
N SER A 6 -7.97 10.15 1.61
CA SER A 6 -9.08 9.23 1.85
C SER A 6 -8.66 7.76 1.68
N PRO A 7 -9.22 6.82 2.47
CA PRO A 7 -8.90 5.39 2.37
C PRO A 7 -9.30 4.82 1.01
N SER A 8 -10.41 5.27 0.42
CA SER A 8 -10.86 4.86 -0.91
C SER A 8 -9.83 5.20 -2.00
N ALA A 9 -9.19 6.38 -1.90
CA ALA A 9 -8.14 6.80 -2.84
C ALA A 9 -6.90 5.90 -2.71
N ALA A 10 -6.49 5.57 -1.47
CA ALA A 10 -5.40 4.64 -1.23
C ALA A 10 -5.69 3.23 -1.79
N GLN A 11 -6.92 2.72 -1.60
CA GLN A 11 -7.36 1.42 -2.10
C GLN A 11 -7.33 1.36 -3.64
N SER A 12 -7.85 2.42 -4.29
CA SER A 12 -7.85 2.54 -5.75
C SER A 12 -6.42 2.57 -6.30
N ALA A 13 -5.55 3.38 -5.69
CA ALA A 13 -4.14 3.44 -6.07
C ALA A 13 -3.44 2.09 -5.92
N ILE A 14 -3.72 1.33 -4.87
CA ILE A 14 -3.19 -0.04 -4.70
C ILE A 14 -3.67 -0.94 -5.84
N ASN A 15 -4.97 -0.98 -6.14
CA ASN A 15 -5.49 -1.85 -7.19
C ASN A 15 -4.92 -1.50 -8.58
N THR A 16 -4.71 -0.22 -8.86
CA THR A 16 -4.19 0.24 -10.15
C THR A 16 -2.67 0.08 -10.28
N MET A 17 -1.92 0.31 -9.19
CA MET A 17 -0.45 0.39 -9.21
C MET A 17 0.25 -0.86 -8.67
N ASN A 18 -0.44 -1.68 -7.87
CA ASN A 18 0.14 -2.92 -7.37
C ASN A 18 0.24 -3.92 -8.51
N GLY A 19 1.47 -4.16 -8.93
CA GLY A 19 1.79 -5.10 -9.97
C GLY A 19 2.05 -4.51 -11.35
N SER A 20 2.00 -3.18 -11.49
CA SER A 20 2.42 -2.50 -12.72
C SER A 20 3.90 -2.77 -12.98
N GLN A 21 4.26 -3.05 -14.23
CA GLN A 21 5.66 -3.26 -14.64
C GLN A 21 6.26 -1.96 -15.16
N LEU A 22 7.39 -1.55 -14.59
CA LEU A 22 8.15 -0.37 -14.99
C LEU A 22 9.60 -0.81 -15.19
N GLY A 23 10.08 -0.75 -16.43
CA GLY A 23 11.46 -1.15 -16.80
C GLY A 23 11.80 -2.60 -16.43
N GLY A 24 10.84 -3.53 -16.57
CA GLY A 24 11.02 -4.95 -16.22
C GLY A 24 10.90 -5.27 -14.72
N LYS A 25 10.64 -4.28 -13.86
CA LYS A 25 10.42 -4.48 -12.42
C LYS A 25 8.95 -4.27 -12.07
N LYS A 26 8.40 -5.16 -11.24
CA LYS A 26 7.01 -5.10 -10.78
C LYS A 26 6.90 -4.20 -9.55
N LEU A 27 6.06 -3.17 -9.62
CA LEU A 27 5.78 -2.30 -8.49
C LEU A 27 4.95 -3.05 -7.45
N LYS A 28 5.29 -2.86 -6.17
CA LYS A 28 4.54 -3.39 -5.03
C LYS A 28 3.94 -2.22 -4.27
N VAL A 29 2.61 -2.15 -4.28
CA VAL A 29 1.87 -1.12 -3.56
C VAL A 29 0.95 -1.82 -2.58
N GLN A 30 1.05 -1.46 -1.30
CA GLN A 30 0.30 -2.10 -0.23
C GLN A 30 -0.08 -1.07 0.84
N LEU A 31 -1.18 -1.33 1.55
CA LEU A 31 -1.53 -0.55 2.73
C LEU A 31 -0.45 -0.74 3.80
N LYS A 32 -0.16 0.34 4.53
CA LYS A 32 0.68 0.27 5.72
C LYS A 32 -0.03 -0.61 6.75
N ARG A 33 0.58 -1.74 7.13
CA ARG A 33 0.14 -2.50 8.29
C ARG A 33 0.57 -1.74 9.54
N ASP A 34 -0.38 -1.20 10.28
CA ASP A 34 -0.12 -0.64 11.60
C ASP A 34 0.15 -1.82 12.55
N ASN A 35 1.39 -1.98 12.97
CA ASN A 35 1.82 -3.11 13.81
C ASN A 35 1.42 -2.91 15.29
N LYS A 36 0.35 -2.16 15.57
CA LYS A 36 -0.05 -1.74 16.92
C LYS A 36 -0.65 -2.85 17.79
N GLN A 37 -0.66 -4.08 17.27
CA GLN A 37 -1.12 -5.26 17.99
C GLN A 37 0.01 -6.25 18.33
N SER A 38 1.27 -5.81 18.38
CA SER A 38 2.36 -6.57 19.01
C SER A 38 2.79 -5.91 20.33
N LYS A 39 1.84 -5.76 21.24
CA LYS A 39 2.14 -5.80 22.66
C LYS A 39 1.47 -7.06 23.20
N PRO A 40 2.19 -8.19 23.31
CA PRO A 40 1.79 -9.19 24.28
C PRO A 40 2.02 -8.53 25.64
N TYR A 41 0.94 -8.12 26.29
CA TYR A 41 1.01 -7.85 27.73
C TYR A 41 1.22 -9.20 28.44
#